data_AF-A0A3B9CRK1-F1
#
_entry.id   AF-A0A3B9CRK1-F1
#
_cell.length_a   1.000
_cell.length_b   1.000
_cell.length_c   1.000
_cell.angle_alpha   90.00
_cell.angle_beta   90.00
_cell.angle_gamma   90.00
#
_symmetry.space_group_name_H-M   'P 1'
#
loop_
_entity.id
_entity.type
_entity.pdbx_description
1 polymer ?
#
loop_
_entity_poly.entity_id
_entity_poly.type
_entity_poly.pdbx_seq_one_letter_code
_entity_poly.pdbx_strand_id
1 'polypeptide(L)'
;MSNPHPVPDQASSTSEIDPYVLHESRIKEPPGTFKESLKYLGPGFILSASIVGSGELFATTIAGADAGFVLMWFIIFSCLVKVAVQLEFGKHAISSGEATMTSLNTLPGPRFKGANWSIWAWLLLMVFKMMQVGGIVGG
;
A
#
# COMPACT_ATOMS: atom_id res chain seq x y z
N MET A 1 -1.07 54.78 -13.56
CA MET A 1 0.08 54.57 -14.47
C MET A 1 1.14 53.76 -13.72
N SER A 2 1.11 52.43 -13.81
CA SER A 2 2.28 51.54 -13.66
C SER A 2 1.83 50.10 -13.96
N ASN A 3 2.13 49.70 -15.19
CA ASN A 3 1.97 48.43 -15.90
C ASN A 3 1.42 47.16 -15.20
N PRO A 4 0.57 46.39 -15.91
CA PRO A 4 0.27 45.00 -15.58
C PRO A 4 1.51 44.11 -15.78
N HIS A 5 1.64 43.09 -14.93
CA HIS A 5 2.65 42.04 -15.07
C HIS A 5 2.63 41.47 -16.50
N PRO A 6 3.78 41.44 -17.21
CA PRO A 6 3.86 40.80 -18.52
C PRO A 6 3.71 39.30 -18.35
N VAL A 7 2.73 38.73 -19.04
CA VAL A 7 2.61 37.30 -19.30
C VAL A 7 3.85 36.91 -20.11
N PRO A 8 4.76 36.05 -19.60
CA PRO A 8 5.87 35.58 -20.40
C PRO A 8 5.35 34.70 -21.52
N ASP A 9 5.73 35.07 -22.73
CA ASP A 9 5.44 34.39 -23.98
C ASP A 9 5.74 32.89 -23.93
N GLN A 10 4.86 32.15 -24.59
CA GLN A 10 5.04 30.75 -24.93
C GLN A 10 6.25 30.58 -25.86
N ALA A 11 7.35 30.01 -25.38
CA ALA A 11 8.36 29.34 -26.21
C ALA A 11 9.38 28.53 -25.38
N SER A 12 8.97 27.39 -24.81
CA SER A 12 9.88 26.24 -24.62
C SER A 12 9.07 24.95 -24.50
N SER A 13 8.91 24.28 -25.64
CA SER A 13 8.23 23.01 -25.84
C SER A 13 8.99 21.85 -25.19
N THR A 14 8.75 21.61 -23.91
CA THR A 14 8.87 20.27 -23.33
C THR A 14 7.59 20.04 -22.56
N SER A 15 6.73 19.20 -23.10
CA SER A 15 5.51 18.74 -22.44
C SER A 15 5.90 18.00 -21.17
N GLU A 16 6.11 18.73 -20.08
CA GLU A 16 6.20 18.16 -18.74
C GLU A 16 4.78 17.73 -18.39
N ILE A 17 4.44 16.50 -18.81
CA ILE A 17 3.20 15.84 -18.45
C ILE A 17 3.31 15.58 -16.95
N ASP A 18 2.78 16.48 -16.14
CA ASP A 18 2.70 16.29 -14.70
C ASP A 18 1.82 15.05 -14.43
N PRO A 19 2.39 13.94 -13.95
CA PRO A 19 1.66 12.70 -13.76
C PRO A 19 0.64 12.78 -12.63
N TYR A 20 0.69 13.85 -11.80
CA TYR A 20 -0.20 14.09 -10.67
C TYR A 20 -1.42 14.95 -11.02
N VAL A 21 -1.48 15.52 -12.23
CA VAL A 21 -2.68 16.22 -12.70
C VAL A 21 -3.73 15.19 -13.15
N LEU A 22 -4.82 15.13 -12.39
CA LEU A 22 -6.00 14.32 -12.68
C LEU A 22 -6.72 14.88 -13.92
N HIS A 23 -6.34 14.40 -15.10
CA HIS A 23 -7.11 14.64 -16.32
C HIS A 23 -8.35 13.75 -16.33
N GLU A 24 -9.54 14.34 -16.53
CA GLU A 24 -10.83 13.60 -16.63
C GLU A 24 -10.77 12.46 -17.67
N SER A 25 -9.93 12.59 -18.70
CA SER A 25 -9.69 11.56 -19.72
C SER A 25 -9.01 10.28 -19.23
N ARG A 26 -8.47 10.24 -17.99
CA ARG A 26 -7.87 9.04 -17.37
C ARG A 26 -8.78 8.36 -16.36
N ILE A 27 -9.97 8.90 -16.10
CA ILE A 27 -10.97 8.27 -15.24
C ILE A 27 -11.60 7.12 -16.05
N LYS A 28 -11.17 5.89 -15.75
CA LYS A 28 -11.67 4.69 -16.40
C LYS A 28 -12.86 4.14 -15.62
N GLU A 29 -13.94 3.82 -16.32
CA GLU A 29 -15.08 3.15 -15.70
C GLU A 29 -14.64 1.79 -15.12
N PRO A 30 -15.10 1.44 -13.91
CA PRO A 30 -14.76 0.17 -13.29
C PRO A 30 -15.24 -0.98 -14.20
N PRO A 31 -14.44 -2.04 -14.39
CA PRO A 31 -14.81 -3.16 -15.25
C PRO A 31 -16.14 -3.77 -14.78
N GLY A 32 -17.17 -3.72 -15.63
CA GLY A 32 -18.52 -4.17 -15.28
C GLY A 32 -18.67 -5.70 -15.25
N THR A 33 -17.70 -6.44 -15.79
CA THR A 33 -17.77 -7.90 -15.94
C THR A 33 -16.64 -8.61 -15.19
N PHE A 34 -16.95 -9.73 -14.53
CA PHE A 34 -15.97 -10.61 -13.86
C PHE A 34 -14.76 -10.96 -14.74
N LYS A 35 -14.97 -11.19 -16.05
CA LYS A 35 -13.91 -11.49 -17.02
C LYS A 35 -12.95 -10.32 -17.25
N GLU A 36 -13.44 -9.08 -17.18
CA GLU A 36 -12.59 -7.90 -17.30
C GLU A 36 -11.80 -7.65 -16.03
N SER A 37 -12.42 -7.86 -14.86
CA SER A 37 -11.74 -7.80 -13.56
C SER A 37 -10.56 -8.80 -13.50
N LEU A 38 -10.74 -10.00 -14.06
CA LEU A 38 -9.68 -11.02 -14.12
C LEU A 38 -8.40 -10.54 -14.84
N LYS A 39 -8.50 -9.62 -15.80
CA LYS A 39 -7.32 -9.05 -16.50
C LYS A 39 -6.46 -8.18 -15.57
N TYR A 40 -7.03 -7.65 -14.49
CA TYR A 40 -6.34 -6.81 -13.51
C TYR A 40 -5.76 -7.62 -12.34
N LEU A 41 -6.01 -8.93 -12.25
CA LEU A 41 -5.44 -9.80 -11.21
C LEU A 41 -3.97 -10.17 -11.46
N GLY A 42 -3.51 -10.08 -12.71
CA GLY A 42 -2.15 -10.48 -13.11
C GLY A 42 -1.03 -9.87 -12.24
N PRO A 43 -0.98 -8.54 -12.05
CA PRO A 43 0.05 -7.89 -11.24
C PRO A 43 0.05 -8.37 -9.77
N GLY A 44 -1.13 -8.54 -9.17
CA GLY A 44 -1.26 -9.01 -7.78
C GLY A 44 -0.80 -10.45 -7.60
N PHE A 45 -1.10 -11.32 -8.57
CA PHE A 45 -0.63 -12.70 -8.58
C PHE A 45 0.88 -12.80 -8.73
N ILE A 46 1.48 -12.03 -9.64
CA ILE A 46 2.95 -11.99 -9.85
C ILE A 46 3.66 -11.52 -8.58
N LEU A 47 3.19 -10.44 -7.96
CA LEU A 47 3.74 -9.96 -6.69
C LEU A 47 3.66 -11.04 -5.59
N SER A 48 2.50 -11.68 -5.46
CA SER A 48 2.29 -12.75 -4.47
C SER A 48 3.23 -13.94 -4.71
N ALA A 49 3.42 -14.35 -5.97
CA ALA A 49 4.33 -15.43 -6.34
C ALA A 49 5.81 -15.08 -6.07
N SER A 50 6.19 -13.80 -6.18
CA SER A 50 7.56 -13.36 -5.87
C SER A 50 7.88 -13.33 -4.37
N ILE A 51 6.85 -13.15 -3.53
CA ILE A 51 7.02 -13.08 -2.08
C ILE A 51 7.05 -14.49 -1.49
N VAL A 52 6.19 -15.38 -1.96
CA VAL A 52 6.09 -16.76 -1.42
C VAL A 52 7.20 -17.63 -2.01
N GLY A 53 8.31 -17.75 -1.28
CA GLY A 53 9.43 -18.64 -1.63
C GLY A 53 9.22 -20.08 -1.16
N SER A 54 9.93 -21.03 -1.77
CA SER A 54 9.89 -22.45 -1.36
C SER A 54 10.36 -22.66 0.08
N GLY A 55 11.37 -21.90 0.55
CA GLY A 55 11.90 -21.99 1.91
C GLY A 55 10.92 -21.56 3.00
N GLU A 56 10.11 -20.53 2.76
CA GLU A 56 9.11 -20.05 3.73
C GLU A 56 7.93 -21.03 3.89
N LEU A 57 7.61 -21.77 2.81
CA LEU A 57 6.56 -22.79 2.82
C LEU A 57 6.92 -23.97 3.76
N PHE A 58 8.19 -24.41 3.75
CA PHE A 58 8.66 -25.46 4.64
C PHE A 58 8.73 -24.99 6.10
N ALA A 59 9.30 -23.80 6.35
CA ALA A 59 9.38 -23.23 7.69
C ALA A 59 7.99 -23.07 8.34
N THR A 60 7.00 -22.63 7.57
CA THR A 60 5.61 -22.51 8.03
C THR A 60 5.01 -23.87 8.39
N THR A 61 5.33 -24.91 7.63
CA THR A 61 4.83 -26.28 7.88
C THR A 61 5.44 -26.87 9.15
N ILE A 62 6.74 -26.64 9.39
CA ILE A 62 7.44 -27.09 10.60
C ILE A 62 6.89 -26.34 11.83
N ALA A 63 6.73 -25.02 11.74
CA ALA A 63 6.13 -24.21 12.80
C ALA A 63 4.68 -24.63 13.10
N GLY A 64 3.91 -24.98 12.07
CA GLY A 64 2.56 -25.52 12.22
C GLY A 64 2.53 -26.94 12.83
N ALA A 65 3.54 -27.77 12.57
CA ALA A 65 3.67 -29.10 13.16
C ALA A 65 4.01 -29.04 14.65
N ASP A 66 4.88 -28.11 15.06
CA ASP A 66 5.35 -27.99 16.44
C ASP A 66 4.27 -27.41 17.39
N ALA A 67 3.53 -26.41 16.92
CA ALA A 67 2.51 -25.74 17.73
C ALA A 67 1.07 -26.19 17.42
N GLY A 68 0.91 -27.16 16.51
CA GLY A 68 -0.31 -27.93 16.28
C GLY A 68 -1.49 -27.16 15.66
N PHE A 69 -2.67 -27.79 15.71
CA PHE A 69 -3.91 -27.29 15.07
C PHE A 69 -4.45 -25.98 15.64
N VAL A 70 -3.96 -25.52 16.80
CA VAL A 70 -4.37 -24.24 17.39
C VAL A 70 -3.96 -23.08 16.48
N LEU A 71 -2.77 -23.12 15.87
CA LEU A 71 -2.34 -22.08 14.94
C LEU A 71 -3.16 -22.05 13.66
N MET A 72 -3.71 -23.17 13.21
CA MET A 72 -4.45 -23.25 11.96
C MET A 72 -5.65 -22.29 11.97
N TRP A 73 -6.48 -22.32 13.01
CA TRP A 73 -7.64 -21.44 13.08
C TRP A 73 -7.24 -19.97 13.27
N PHE A 74 -6.17 -19.70 14.03
CA PHE A 74 -5.63 -18.35 14.21
C PHE A 74 -5.09 -17.77 12.89
N ILE A 75 -4.45 -18.58 12.04
CA ILE A 75 -3.95 -18.16 10.72
C ILE A 75 -5.14 -17.76 9.83
N ILE A 76 -6.16 -18.61 9.74
CA ILE A 76 -7.37 -18.32 8.95
C ILE A 76 -8.05 -17.04 9.45
N PHE A 77 -8.23 -16.91 10.77
CA PHE A 77 -8.80 -15.71 11.37
C PHE A 77 -7.97 -14.45 11.07
N SER A 78 -6.64 -14.53 11.23
CA SER A 78 -5.71 -13.44 10.91
C SER A 78 -5.80 -13.05 9.43
N CYS A 79 -5.88 -14.01 8.52
CA CYS A 79 -6.05 -13.73 7.08
C CYS A 79 -7.34 -12.97 6.80
N LEU A 80 -8.46 -13.37 7.41
CA LEU A 80 -9.74 -12.66 7.25
C LEU A 80 -9.66 -11.21 7.76
N VAL A 81 -9.13 -11.01 8.97
CA VAL A 81 -8.98 -9.68 9.56
C VAL A 81 -8.05 -8.81 8.69
N LYS A 82 -6.92 -9.35 8.24
CA LYS A 82 -5.97 -8.62 7.39
C LYS A 82 -6.60 -8.19 6.07
N VAL A 83 -7.38 -9.05 5.41
CA VAL A 83 -8.05 -8.70 4.16
C VAL A 83 -9.10 -7.62 4.40
N ALA A 84 -9.91 -7.72 5.46
CA ALA A 84 -10.90 -6.69 5.80
C ALA A 84 -10.24 -5.32 6.04
N VAL A 85 -9.14 -5.31 6.79
CA VAL A 85 -8.35 -4.09 7.03
C VAL A 85 -7.77 -3.52 5.73
N GLN A 86 -7.22 -4.37 4.86
CA GLN A 86 -6.70 -3.94 3.55
C GLN A 86 -7.80 -3.38 2.63
N LEU A 87 -8.99 -3.96 2.66
CA LEU A 87 -10.14 -3.47 1.89
C LEU A 87 -10.60 -2.09 2.39
N GLU A 88 -10.70 -1.89 3.70
CA GLU A 88 -11.07 -0.58 4.25
C GLU A 88 -10.04 0.49 3.92
N PHE A 89 -8.74 0.19 4.07
CA PHE A 89 -7.67 1.11 3.67
C PHE A 89 -7.65 1.38 2.16
N GLY A 90 -7.85 0.35 1.33
CA GLY A 90 -7.90 0.49 -0.12
C GLY A 90 -9.11 1.32 -0.57
N LYS A 91 -10.28 1.06 0.01
CA LYS A 91 -11.50 1.84 -0.22
C LYS A 91 -11.31 3.30 0.20
N HIS A 92 -10.66 3.54 1.33
CA HIS A 92 -10.35 4.88 1.80
C HIS A 92 -9.36 5.62 0.88
N ALA A 93 -8.31 4.95 0.42
CA ALA A 93 -7.32 5.52 -0.50
C ALA A 93 -7.92 5.84 -1.89
N ILE A 94 -8.76 4.94 -2.43
CA ILE A 94 -9.44 5.14 -3.72
C ILE A 94 -10.49 6.26 -3.61
N SER A 95 -11.26 6.31 -2.52
CA SER A 95 -12.30 7.31 -2.33
C SER A 95 -11.76 8.71 -2.03
N SER A 96 -10.62 8.83 -1.35
CA SER A 96 -10.07 10.12 -0.93
C SER A 96 -9.01 10.65 -1.90
N GLY A 97 -8.47 9.81 -2.78
CA GLY A 97 -7.37 10.16 -3.71
C GLY A 97 -6.04 10.46 -3.01
N GLU A 98 -6.00 10.43 -1.68
CA GLU A 98 -4.81 10.66 -0.88
C GLU A 98 -4.03 9.35 -0.65
N ALA A 99 -2.70 9.45 -0.68
CA ALA A 99 -1.86 8.33 -0.27
C ALA A 99 -2.18 7.94 1.19
N THR A 100 -2.16 6.64 1.50
CA THR A 100 -2.46 6.14 2.85
C THR A 100 -1.59 6.80 3.92
N MET A 101 -0.35 7.22 3.59
CA MET A 101 0.52 7.98 4.49
C MET A 101 0.03 9.41 4.78
N THR A 102 -0.66 10.05 3.83
CA THR A 102 -1.31 11.35 4.02
C THR A 102 -2.52 11.21 4.93
N SER A 103 -3.40 10.22 4.72
CA SER A 103 -4.52 9.95 5.63
C SER A 103 -4.06 9.59 7.05
N LEU A 104 -2.94 8.87 7.20
CA LEU A 104 -2.30 8.62 8.49
C LEU A 104 -1.76 9.89 9.16
N ASN A 105 -1.47 10.94 8.39
CA ASN A 105 -1.04 12.26 8.86
C ASN A 105 -2.24 13.18 9.21
N THR A 106 -3.46 12.80 8.83
CA THR A 106 -4.70 13.52 9.15
C THR A 106 -5.38 12.98 10.42
N LEU A 107 -4.96 11.81 10.92
CA LEU A 107 -5.47 11.23 12.16
C LEU A 107 -5.14 12.13 13.38
N PRO A 108 -6.13 12.46 14.24
CA PRO A 108 -5.91 13.27 15.42
C PRO A 108 -5.09 12.47 16.46
N GLY A 109 -3.84 12.88 16.67
CA GLY A 109 -2.95 12.27 17.65
C GLY A 109 -1.80 13.19 18.06
N PRO A 110 -1.06 12.85 19.12
CA PRO A 110 0.11 13.61 19.57
C PRO A 110 1.14 13.73 18.44
N ARG A 111 1.47 14.96 18.06
CA ARG A 111 2.48 15.25 17.04
C ARG A 111 3.86 15.34 17.71
N PHE A 112 4.75 14.39 17.41
CA PHE A 112 6.14 14.45 17.86
C PHE A 112 7.04 14.85 16.68
N LYS A 113 7.72 16.00 16.81
CA LYS A 113 8.62 16.58 15.80
C LYS A 113 8.02 16.69 14.39
N GLY A 114 6.79 17.21 14.27
CA GLY A 114 6.17 17.50 12.98
C GLY A 114 5.56 16.30 12.23
N ALA A 115 5.71 15.08 12.75
CA ALA A 115 5.02 13.88 12.26
C ALA A 115 4.05 13.33 13.31
N ASN A 116 2.91 12.82 12.87
CA ASN A 116 1.93 12.18 13.76
C ASN A 116 2.47 10.86 14.34
N TRP A 117 2.07 10.53 15.57
CA TRP A 117 2.45 9.26 16.24
C TRP A 117 2.26 8.06 15.30
N SER A 118 1.17 8.00 14.53
CA SER A 118 0.92 6.92 13.57
C SER A 118 2.09 6.64 12.61
N ILE A 119 2.83 7.66 12.18
CA ILE A 119 4.01 7.53 11.30
C ILE A 119 5.20 6.97 12.07
N TRP A 120 5.40 7.39 13.32
CA TRP A 120 6.41 6.84 14.21
C TRP A 120 6.13 5.38 14.59
N ALA A 121 4.86 5.05 14.88
CA ALA A 121 4.44 3.67 15.12
C ALA A 121 4.62 2.81 13.87
N TRP A 122 4.27 3.33 12.69
CA TRP A 122 4.51 2.65 11.42
C TRP A 122 6.01 2.42 11.16
N LEU A 123 6.86 3.43 11.36
CA LEU A 123 8.31 3.30 11.22
C LEU A 123 8.88 2.28 12.21
N LEU A 124 8.46 2.33 13.46
CA LEU A 124 8.91 1.37 14.48
C LEU A 124 8.49 -0.06 14.12
N LEU A 125 7.24 -0.26 13.69
CA LEU A 125 6.77 -1.55 13.20
C LEU A 125 7.55 -2.01 11.96
N MET A 126 7.93 -1.09 11.07
CA MET A 126 8.71 -1.41 9.88
C MET A 126 10.12 -1.88 10.25
N VAL A 127 10.77 -1.24 11.24
CA VAL A 127 12.06 -1.67 11.78
C VAL A 127 11.95 -3.03 12.47
N PHE A 128 10.93 -3.24 13.29
CA PHE A 128 10.67 -4.54 13.93
C PHE A 128 10.40 -5.66 12.91
N LYS A 129 9.69 -5.34 11.82
CA LYS A 129 9.44 -6.28 10.72
C LYS A 129 10.72 -6.65 9.98
N MET A 130 11.57 -5.67 9.67
CA MET A 130 12.89 -5.91 9.07
C MET A 130 13.76 -6.79 9.96
N MET A 131 13.72 -6.57 11.28
CA MET A 131 14.44 -7.41 12.25
C MET A 131 13.92 -8.86 12.26
N GLN A 132 12.60 -9.08 12.20
CA GLN A 132 12.03 -10.43 12.10
C GLN A 132 12.46 -11.17 10.82
N VAL A 133 12.42 -10.49 9.67
CA VAL A 133 12.85 -11.08 8.40
C VAL A 133 14.36 -11.38 8.42
N GLY A 134 15.17 -10.48 8.98
CA GLY A 134 16.61 -10.69 9.17
C GLY A 134 16.93 -11.87 10.09
N GLY A 135 16.14 -12.08 11.14
CA GLY A 135 16.28 -13.23 12.04
C GLY A 135 15.91 -14.58 11.41
N ILE A 136 14.99 -14.59 10.44
CA ILE A 136 14.60 -15.80 9.69
C ILE A 136 15.64 -16.17 8.63
N VAL A 137 16.25 -15.18 7.96
CA VAL A 137 17.25 -15.42 6.90
C VAL A 137 18.64 -15.72 7.46
N GLY A 138 18.97 -15.20 8.65
CA GLY A 138 20.26 -15.41 9.31
C GLY A 138 20.34 -16.59 10.28
N GLY A 139 19.24 -17.35 10.44
CA GLY A 139 19.13 -18.52 11.31
C GLY A 139 19.23 -19.84 10.55
#